data_AF-A0A9P6ZZU4-F1
#
_entry.id   AF-A0A9P6ZZU4-F1
#
_cell.length_a   1.000
_cell.length_b   1.000
_cell.length_c   1.000
_cell.angle_alpha   90.00
_cell.angle_beta   90.00
_cell.angle_gamma   90.00
#
_symmetry.space_group_name_H-M   'P 1'
#
loop_
_entity.id
_entity.type
_entity.pdbx_description
1 polymer ?
#
loop_
_entity_poly.entity_id
_entity_poly.type
_entity_poly.pdbx_seq_one_letter_code
_entity_poly.pdbx_strand_id
1 'polypeptide(L)'
;MTSKYRKQPSPRSIAGTSRSHVRLVLTPCARPLHMFRTVKELVKALRDIVIIQRQAVEERQVLHRDCSLNNAMIVDLLGGKSRGFLIDWEFAVRINPDIKYAMGGTKTTYVPKTTSNTMELPVTQVVQSFSDDLESLFFVFIWICIKFCGPHGQVREDLGNSIPDRWNNMDLESCAAFKGNFFASTKEEQRLVDEIHPYFNDLIPLATEWRATLKDNTEKPVSFNDILTLLNSHLDRLPDDEELVSVVKTLKESAAALNERVEKRVASQFFSAELLKRRKSDDDSDV
;
A
#
# COMPACT_ATOMS: atom_id res chain seq x y z
N MET A 1 -8.42 -27.93 13.55
CA MET A 1 -9.27 -28.44 14.65
C MET A 1 -10.06 -27.28 15.22
N THR A 2 -11.39 -27.27 15.07
CA THR A 2 -12.27 -26.25 15.63
C THR A 2 -12.65 -26.63 17.05
N SER A 3 -12.15 -25.89 18.04
CA SER A 3 -12.56 -26.06 19.45
C SER A 3 -13.91 -25.37 19.67
N LYS A 4 -14.90 -26.12 20.19
CA LYS A 4 -16.25 -25.64 20.50
C LYS A 4 -16.20 -24.64 21.66
N TYR A 5 -16.85 -23.48 21.51
CA TYR A 5 -16.87 -22.43 22.53
C TYR A 5 -18.15 -22.42 23.38
N ARG A 6 -17.95 -22.02 24.63
CA ARG A 6 -18.92 -21.89 25.74
C ARG A 6 -19.84 -20.69 25.52
N LYS A 7 -21.17 -20.91 25.57
CA LYS A 7 -22.17 -19.84 25.62
C LYS A 7 -22.10 -19.14 26.98
N GLN A 8 -21.93 -17.82 26.98
CA GLN A 8 -22.18 -16.97 28.16
C GLN A 8 -23.49 -16.21 27.91
N PRO A 9 -24.48 -16.27 28.83
CA PRO A 9 -25.70 -15.48 28.69
C PRO A 9 -25.46 -14.04 29.16
N SER A 10 -25.77 -13.06 28.31
CA SER A 10 -25.81 -11.64 28.69
C SER A 10 -27.20 -11.26 29.21
N PRO A 11 -27.32 -10.52 30.33
CA PRO A 11 -28.60 -10.02 30.80
C PRO A 11 -28.85 -8.62 30.25
N ARG A 12 -29.68 -8.54 29.20
CA ARG A 12 -30.58 -7.43 28.79
C ARG A 12 -30.81 -7.48 27.28
N SER A 13 -31.73 -8.35 26.84
CA SER A 13 -32.24 -8.34 25.46
C SER A 13 -33.48 -7.47 25.37
N ILE A 14 -33.38 -6.34 24.66
CA ILE A 14 -34.54 -5.71 24.03
C ILE A 14 -34.99 -6.69 22.94
N ALA A 15 -36.28 -7.00 22.91
CA ALA A 15 -36.85 -7.98 22.00
C ALA A 15 -36.51 -7.65 20.53
N GLY A 16 -35.92 -8.61 19.82
CA GLY A 16 -36.00 -8.66 18.36
C GLY A 16 -34.73 -8.41 17.54
N THR A 17 -33.55 -8.91 17.93
CA THR A 17 -32.55 -9.48 17.00
C THR A 17 -31.35 -10.02 17.76
N SER A 18 -31.21 -11.34 17.83
CA SER A 18 -29.98 -11.97 18.33
C SER A 18 -28.90 -11.85 17.26
N ARG A 19 -27.98 -10.89 17.41
CA ARG A 19 -26.80 -10.78 16.54
C ARG A 19 -25.72 -11.74 17.03
N SER A 20 -25.45 -12.78 16.25
CA SER A 20 -24.34 -13.69 16.48
C SER A 20 -23.08 -13.14 15.80
N HIS A 21 -22.06 -12.82 16.57
CA HIS A 21 -20.76 -12.42 16.03
C HIS A 21 -19.92 -13.65 15.71
N VAL A 22 -19.45 -13.77 14.47
CA VAL A 22 -18.56 -14.85 14.03
C VAL A 22 -17.19 -14.24 13.73
N ARG A 23 -16.13 -14.80 14.33
CA ARG A 23 -14.74 -14.44 14.03
C ARG A 23 -14.08 -15.60 13.31
N LEU A 24 -13.60 -15.37 12.09
CA LEU A 24 -12.76 -16.29 11.35
C LEU A 24 -11.30 -15.97 11.69
N VAL A 25 -10.60 -16.88 12.37
CA VAL A 25 -9.16 -16.75 12.62
C VAL A 25 -8.43 -17.57 11.57
N LEU A 26 -7.76 -16.90 10.65
CA LEU A 26 -7.00 -17.51 9.56
C LEU A 26 -5.51 -17.56 9.92
N THR A 27 -4.84 -18.62 9.47
CA THR A 27 -3.39 -18.76 9.47
C THR A 27 -2.98 -19.04 8.03
N PRO A 28 -1.94 -18.40 7.49
CA PRO A 28 -0.93 -17.54 8.14
C PRO A 28 -1.44 -16.14 8.57
N CYS A 29 -0.72 -15.53 9.53
CA CYS A 29 -0.97 -14.16 9.96
C CYS A 29 -0.64 -13.22 8.79
N ALA A 30 -1.64 -12.51 8.30
CA ALA A 30 -1.47 -11.51 7.27
C ALA A 30 -1.40 -10.12 7.94
N ARG A 31 -0.57 -9.23 7.39
CA ARG A 31 -0.52 -7.82 7.76
C ARG A 31 -0.99 -6.95 6.58
N PRO A 32 -1.58 -5.78 6.83
CA PRO A 32 -1.96 -4.87 5.76
C PRO A 32 -0.80 -4.52 4.83
N LEU A 33 -1.08 -4.26 3.55
CA LEU A 33 -0.06 -3.94 2.54
C LEU A 33 0.83 -2.75 2.94
N HIS A 34 0.26 -1.73 3.59
CA HIS A 34 1.00 -0.56 4.06
C HIS A 34 2.01 -0.86 5.19
N MET A 35 1.96 -2.06 5.78
CA MET A 35 2.93 -2.52 6.79
C MET A 35 4.15 -3.19 6.17
N PHE A 36 4.44 -2.97 4.88
CA PHE A 36 5.63 -3.50 4.19
C PHE A 36 6.94 -3.16 4.94
N ARG A 37 7.94 -4.04 4.82
CA ARG A 37 9.25 -3.89 5.48
C ARG A 37 10.27 -3.19 4.57
N THR A 38 10.15 -3.40 3.27
CA THR A 38 11.01 -2.81 2.24
C THR A 38 10.19 -2.41 1.02
N VAL A 39 10.71 -1.48 0.23
CA VAL A 39 10.13 -1.08 -1.07
C VAL A 39 10.01 -2.28 -2.01
N LYS A 40 11.01 -3.17 -2.02
CA LYS A 40 10.98 -4.41 -2.81
C LYS A 40 9.86 -5.34 -2.37
N GLU A 41 9.63 -5.48 -1.06
CA GLU A 41 8.50 -6.25 -0.53
C GLU A 41 7.15 -5.67 -0.98
N LEU A 42 6.99 -4.34 -0.97
CA LEU A 42 5.78 -3.68 -1.44
C LEU A 42 5.50 -4.00 -2.91
N VAL A 43 6.47 -3.79 -3.80
CA VAL A 43 6.31 -4.05 -5.25
C VAL A 43 6.05 -5.53 -5.52
N LYS A 44 6.75 -6.42 -4.80
CA LYS A 44 6.53 -7.87 -4.89
C LYS A 44 5.12 -8.26 -4.45
N ALA A 45 4.61 -7.67 -3.37
CA ALA A 45 3.26 -7.93 -2.88
C ALA A 45 2.19 -7.45 -3.87
N LEU A 46 2.38 -6.26 -4.47
CA LEU A 46 1.51 -5.76 -5.54
C LEU A 46 1.47 -6.74 -6.73
N ARG A 47 2.63 -7.22 -7.18
CA ARG A 47 2.72 -8.22 -8.25
C ARG A 47 2.00 -9.51 -7.89
N ASP A 48 2.19 -10.02 -6.67
CA ASP A 48 1.54 -11.25 -6.22
C ASP A 48 0.00 -11.09 -6.16
N ILE A 49 -0.51 -9.91 -5.81
CA ILE A 49 -1.95 -9.59 -5.88
C ILE A 49 -2.46 -9.64 -7.32
N VAL A 50 -1.71 -9.09 -8.29
CA VAL A 50 -2.07 -9.17 -9.72
C VAL A 50 -2.12 -10.62 -10.19
N ILE A 51 -1.20 -11.48 -9.72
CA ILE A 51 -1.24 -12.93 -10.01
C ILE A 51 -2.52 -13.55 -9.45
N ILE A 52 -2.89 -13.25 -8.21
CA ILE A 52 -4.13 -13.76 -7.57
C ILE A 52 -5.36 -13.33 -8.36
N GLN A 53 -5.45 -12.04 -8.75
CA GLN A 53 -6.54 -11.53 -9.57
C GLN A 53 -6.62 -12.26 -10.92
N ARG A 54 -5.46 -12.46 -11.59
CA ARG A 54 -5.39 -13.22 -12.85
C ARG A 54 -5.92 -14.64 -12.67
N GLN A 55 -5.46 -15.36 -11.65
CA GLN A 55 -5.92 -16.73 -11.39
C GLN A 55 -7.42 -16.80 -11.06
N ALA A 56 -7.93 -15.84 -10.28
CA ALA A 56 -9.36 -15.74 -9.99
C ALA A 56 -10.18 -15.56 -11.28
N VAL A 57 -9.72 -14.70 -12.19
CA VAL A 57 -10.39 -14.45 -13.47
C VAL A 57 -10.25 -15.63 -14.42
N GLU A 58 -9.03 -16.07 -14.73
CA GLU A 58 -8.76 -17.07 -15.75
C GLU A 58 -9.22 -18.46 -15.33
N GLU A 59 -8.87 -18.90 -14.11
CA GLU A 59 -9.11 -20.28 -13.65
C GLU A 59 -10.49 -20.45 -13.00
N ARG A 60 -11.00 -19.41 -12.33
CA ARG A 60 -12.25 -19.50 -11.55
C ARG A 60 -13.39 -18.67 -12.11
N GLN A 61 -13.12 -17.83 -13.11
CA GLN A 61 -14.10 -16.89 -13.66
C GLN A 61 -14.72 -16.05 -12.54
N VAL A 62 -13.89 -15.41 -11.72
CA VAL A 62 -14.30 -14.58 -10.57
C VAL A 62 -13.61 -13.21 -10.63
N LEU A 63 -14.39 -12.14 -10.48
CA LEU A 63 -13.92 -10.77 -10.27
C LEU A 63 -13.98 -10.40 -8.80
N HIS A 64 -13.01 -9.65 -8.29
CA HIS A 64 -12.97 -9.25 -6.88
C HIS A 64 -13.89 -8.07 -6.60
N ARG A 65 -13.80 -7.01 -7.43
CA ARG A 65 -14.60 -5.77 -7.38
C ARG A 65 -14.44 -4.88 -6.15
N ASP A 66 -13.68 -5.32 -5.16
CA ASP A 66 -13.32 -4.51 -3.99
C ASP A 66 -11.81 -4.52 -3.69
N CYS A 67 -10.99 -4.21 -4.70
CA CYS A 67 -9.55 -4.07 -4.49
C CYS A 67 -9.28 -2.74 -3.77
N SER A 68 -9.05 -2.79 -2.46
CA SER A 68 -8.85 -1.63 -1.59
C SER A 68 -7.65 -1.81 -0.67
N LEU A 69 -7.19 -0.72 -0.04
CA LEU A 69 -6.05 -0.74 0.90
C LEU A 69 -6.28 -1.72 2.06
N ASN A 70 -7.53 -1.88 2.50
CA ASN A 70 -7.89 -2.75 3.62
C ASN A 70 -7.90 -4.24 3.25
N ASN A 71 -8.05 -4.54 1.96
CA ASN A 71 -8.16 -5.90 1.44
C ASN A 71 -6.83 -6.41 0.87
N ALA A 72 -5.90 -5.51 0.57
CA ALA A 72 -4.55 -5.83 0.15
C ALA A 72 -3.66 -6.15 1.36
N MET A 73 -3.10 -7.37 1.37
CA MET A 73 -2.37 -7.92 2.50
C MET A 73 -0.99 -8.44 2.09
N ILE A 74 -0.10 -8.59 3.07
CA ILE A 74 1.16 -9.32 2.99
C ILE A 74 1.08 -10.50 3.95
N VAL A 75 1.37 -11.68 3.43
CA VAL A 75 1.44 -12.92 4.18
C VAL A 75 2.90 -13.29 4.40
N ASP A 76 3.31 -13.41 5.65
CA ASP A 76 4.63 -13.90 6.02
C ASP A 76 4.64 -15.44 6.00
N LEU A 77 5.64 -16.00 5.32
CA LEU A 77 5.85 -17.42 5.09
C LEU A 77 7.05 -17.92 5.89
N LEU A 78 7.19 -19.25 5.97
CA LEU A 78 8.37 -19.87 6.56
C LEU A 78 9.64 -19.45 5.81
N GLY A 79 10.73 -19.30 6.56
CA GLY A 79 12.04 -18.91 6.02
C GLY A 79 12.15 -17.42 5.68
N GLY A 80 11.38 -16.55 6.34
CA GLY A 80 11.49 -15.09 6.22
C GLY A 80 10.90 -14.51 4.93
N LYS A 81 10.39 -15.36 4.03
CA LYS A 81 9.75 -14.95 2.78
C LYS A 81 8.38 -14.35 3.06
N SER A 82 7.94 -13.44 2.19
CA SER A 82 6.58 -12.90 2.19
C SER A 82 5.99 -12.93 0.79
N ARG A 83 4.65 -12.89 0.71
CA ARG A 83 3.88 -12.78 -0.54
C ARG A 83 2.69 -11.85 -0.37
N GLY A 84 2.29 -11.19 -1.45
CA GLY A 84 1.04 -10.45 -1.51
C GLY A 84 -0.18 -11.37 -1.46
N PHE A 85 -1.27 -10.87 -0.88
CA PHE A 85 -2.52 -11.60 -0.75
C PHE A 85 -3.71 -10.65 -0.82
N LEU A 86 -4.84 -11.13 -1.32
CA LEU A 86 -6.08 -10.37 -1.43
C LEU A 86 -7.19 -11.06 -0.62
N ILE A 87 -7.74 -10.35 0.36
CA ILE A 87 -8.83 -10.83 1.21
C ILE A 87 -10.15 -10.15 0.81
N ASP A 88 -11.23 -10.58 1.47
CA ASP A 88 -12.55 -9.96 1.39
C ASP A 88 -13.25 -10.06 0.02
N TRP A 89 -13.55 -11.31 -0.35
CA TRP A 89 -14.23 -11.66 -1.59
C TRP A 89 -15.76 -11.55 -1.49
N GLU A 90 -16.31 -10.78 -0.54
CA GLU A 90 -17.76 -10.72 -0.33
C GLU A 90 -18.51 -10.02 -1.47
N PHE A 91 -17.85 -9.08 -2.15
CA PHE A 91 -18.36 -8.39 -3.35
C PHE A 91 -18.00 -9.11 -4.65
N ALA A 92 -17.33 -10.25 -4.57
CA ALA A 92 -16.87 -10.97 -5.73
C ALA A 92 -18.05 -11.55 -6.51
N VAL A 93 -17.94 -11.53 -7.84
CA VAL A 93 -18.94 -12.14 -8.73
C VAL A 93 -18.28 -13.12 -9.66
N ARG A 94 -19.01 -14.17 -10.02
CA ARG A 94 -18.60 -15.00 -11.15
C ARG A 94 -18.69 -14.17 -12.42
N ILE A 95 -17.77 -14.32 -13.35
CA ILE A 95 -17.88 -13.74 -14.69
C ILE A 95 -18.90 -14.60 -15.43
N ASN A 96 -19.96 -13.96 -15.92
CA ASN A 96 -20.92 -14.60 -16.81
C ASN A 96 -21.17 -13.62 -17.96
N PRO A 97 -20.86 -14.00 -19.21
CA PRO A 97 -21.07 -13.13 -20.36
C PRO A 97 -22.55 -12.73 -20.56
N ASP A 98 -23.49 -13.49 -19.98
CA ASP A 98 -24.93 -13.24 -20.11
C ASP A 98 -25.53 -12.36 -19.00
N ILE A 99 -24.75 -12.01 -17.97
CA ILE A 99 -25.24 -11.29 -16.77
C ILE A 99 -24.53 -9.94 -16.63
N LYS A 100 -25.31 -8.85 -16.63
CA LYS A 100 -24.84 -7.52 -16.22
C LYS A 100 -24.86 -7.43 -14.70
N TYR A 101 -23.69 -7.20 -14.09
CA TYR A 101 -23.57 -7.11 -12.63
C TYR A 101 -23.87 -5.69 -12.12
N ALA A 102 -24.49 -5.59 -10.93
CA ALA A 102 -24.60 -4.33 -10.19
C ALA A 102 -23.21 -3.87 -9.69
N MET A 103 -23.00 -2.58 -9.37
CA MET A 103 -21.71 -2.04 -8.85
C MET A 103 -21.25 -2.69 -7.53
N GLY A 104 -19.93 -2.80 -7.32
CA GLY A 104 -19.28 -3.47 -6.16
C GLY A 104 -18.43 -2.57 -5.29
N GLY A 105 -17.87 -3.14 -4.21
CA GLY A 105 -17.24 -2.44 -3.07
C GLY A 105 -16.35 -1.24 -3.42
N THR A 106 -15.49 -1.34 -4.43
CA THR A 106 -14.75 -0.18 -4.94
C THR A 106 -15.61 0.54 -5.98
N LYS A 107 -16.10 1.74 -5.66
CA LYS A 107 -16.97 2.54 -6.52
C LYS A 107 -16.22 3.13 -7.73
N THR A 108 -15.82 2.29 -8.68
CA THR A 108 -15.36 2.72 -10.01
C THR A 108 -16.57 2.89 -10.92
N THR A 109 -16.87 4.12 -11.33
CA THR A 109 -17.92 4.42 -12.31
C THR A 109 -17.33 4.54 -13.71
N TYR A 110 -17.84 3.74 -14.65
CA TYR A 110 -17.67 3.91 -16.09
C TYR A 110 -18.98 4.44 -16.67
N VAL A 111 -18.89 5.48 -17.51
CA VAL A 111 -20.02 5.95 -18.32
C VAL A 111 -19.75 5.46 -19.76
N PRO A 112 -20.55 4.54 -20.31
CA PRO A 112 -20.33 4.09 -21.68
C PRO A 112 -20.54 5.26 -22.65
N LYS A 113 -19.50 5.64 -23.40
CA LYS A 113 -19.69 6.42 -24.62
C LYS A 113 -20.15 5.45 -25.70
N THR A 114 -21.46 5.21 -25.80
CA THR A 114 -22.02 4.42 -26.89
C THR A 114 -22.02 5.28 -28.16
N THR A 115 -21.21 4.90 -29.15
CA THR A 115 -21.36 5.35 -30.54
C THR A 115 -22.56 4.64 -31.17
N SER A 116 -23.77 5.06 -30.82
CA SER A 116 -24.96 4.82 -31.65
C SER A 116 -26.09 5.75 -31.24
N ASN A 117 -26.64 6.41 -32.25
CA ASN A 117 -27.57 7.52 -32.18
C ASN A 117 -29.00 7.05 -31.85
N THR A 118 -29.20 6.28 -30.78
CA THR A 118 -30.53 5.78 -30.39
C THR A 118 -30.70 5.61 -28.89
N MET A 119 -31.65 6.40 -28.37
CA MET A 119 -32.41 6.27 -27.12
C MET A 119 -31.65 6.40 -25.79
N GLU A 120 -32.05 7.44 -25.07
CA GLU A 120 -31.88 7.64 -23.64
C GLU A 120 -32.20 6.36 -22.86
N LEU A 121 -31.16 5.67 -22.39
CA LEU A 121 -31.29 4.63 -21.38
C LEU A 121 -30.89 5.24 -20.02
N PRO A 122 -31.63 4.93 -18.94
CA PRO A 122 -31.34 5.47 -17.62
C PRO A 122 -29.94 5.04 -17.19
N VAL A 123 -29.25 5.94 -16.47
CA VAL A 123 -27.93 5.77 -15.87
C VAL A 123 -27.95 4.66 -14.82
N THR A 124 -28.03 3.39 -15.24
CA THR A 124 -28.03 2.24 -14.33
C THR A 124 -27.37 1.05 -15.02
N GLN A 125 -26.11 0.81 -14.67
CA GLN A 125 -25.35 -0.45 -14.71
C GLN A 125 -23.97 -0.27 -15.34
N VAL A 126 -23.05 0.20 -14.51
CA VAL A 126 -21.62 0.14 -14.73
C VAL A 126 -21.18 -1.31 -14.58
N VAL A 127 -20.67 -1.93 -15.66
CA VAL A 127 -20.08 -3.26 -15.60
C VAL A 127 -18.62 -3.11 -15.20
N GLN A 128 -18.30 -3.41 -13.94
CA GLN A 128 -16.91 -3.50 -13.48
C GLN A 128 -16.24 -4.71 -14.12
N SER A 129 -15.01 -4.51 -14.57
CA SER A 129 -14.18 -5.51 -15.22
C SER A 129 -12.90 -5.78 -14.43
N PHE A 130 -12.12 -6.78 -14.83
CA PHE A 130 -10.83 -7.04 -14.21
C PHE A 130 -9.84 -5.87 -14.36
N SER A 131 -10.01 -5.03 -15.40
CA SER A 131 -9.14 -3.87 -15.59
C SER A 131 -9.44 -2.74 -14.61
N ASP A 132 -10.67 -2.68 -14.08
CA ASP A 132 -11.03 -1.78 -12.97
C ASP A 132 -10.40 -2.25 -11.65
N ASP A 133 -10.31 -3.57 -11.43
CA ASP A 133 -9.62 -4.17 -10.29
C ASP A 133 -8.10 -3.88 -10.34
N LEU A 134 -7.49 -3.89 -11.53
CA LEU A 134 -6.08 -3.52 -11.74
C LEU A 134 -5.83 -2.02 -11.54
N GLU A 135 -6.75 -1.16 -11.99
CA GLU A 135 -6.69 0.27 -11.77
C GLU A 135 -6.86 0.62 -10.28
N SER A 136 -7.76 -0.07 -9.58
CA SER A 136 -7.95 0.09 -8.14
C SER A 136 -6.67 -0.25 -7.36
N LEU A 137 -5.94 -1.31 -7.77
CA LEU A 137 -4.65 -1.66 -7.18
C LEU A 137 -3.59 -0.56 -7.39
N PHE A 138 -3.59 0.11 -8.56
CA PHE A 138 -2.74 1.28 -8.79
C PHE A 138 -3.05 2.41 -7.80
N PHE A 139 -4.33 2.72 -7.57
CA PHE A 139 -4.68 3.75 -6.58
C PHE A 139 -4.29 3.37 -5.14
N VAL A 140 -4.36 2.09 -4.77
CA VAL A 140 -3.83 1.59 -3.49
C VAL A 140 -2.32 1.83 -3.39
N PHE A 141 -1.57 1.54 -4.46
CA PHE A 141 -0.14 1.78 -4.53
C PHE A 141 0.20 3.27 -4.35
N ILE A 142 -0.47 4.17 -5.10
CA ILE A 142 -0.26 5.61 -4.98
C ILE A 142 -0.65 6.14 -3.60
N TRP A 143 -1.74 5.64 -3.03
CA TRP A 143 -2.15 5.95 -1.67
C TRP A 143 -1.02 5.67 -0.67
N ILE A 144 -0.38 4.50 -0.79
CA ILE A 144 0.74 4.13 0.08
C ILE A 144 1.92 5.10 -0.09
N CYS A 145 2.30 5.39 -1.33
CA CYS A 145 3.44 6.27 -1.64
C CYS A 145 3.27 7.72 -1.17
N ILE A 146 2.03 8.20 -1.04
CA ILE A 146 1.73 9.56 -0.59
C ILE A 146 1.49 9.61 0.93
N LYS A 147 0.70 8.68 1.49
CA LYS A 147 0.24 8.74 2.89
C LYS A 147 1.28 8.28 3.91
N PHE A 148 2.24 7.46 3.52
CA PHE A 148 3.23 6.89 4.43
C PHE A 148 4.61 7.50 4.18
N CYS A 149 5.45 7.56 5.21
CA CYS A 149 6.80 8.12 5.12
C CYS A 149 7.91 7.07 5.20
N GLY A 150 7.56 5.79 5.33
CA GLY A 150 8.52 4.72 5.49
C GLY A 150 7.88 3.34 5.65
N PRO A 151 8.69 2.31 5.97
CA PRO A 151 8.20 0.96 6.18
C PRO A 151 7.41 0.86 7.50
N HIS A 152 6.73 -0.26 7.70
CA HIS A 152 5.93 -0.56 8.90
C HIS A 152 4.77 0.40 9.17
N GLY A 153 4.23 1.02 8.11
CA GLY A 153 2.98 1.79 8.20
C GLY A 153 3.10 3.13 8.91
N GLN A 154 4.27 3.77 8.90
CA GLN A 154 4.45 5.11 9.48
C GLN A 154 3.70 6.14 8.63
N VAL A 155 2.64 6.73 9.18
CA VAL A 155 1.82 7.75 8.52
C VAL A 155 2.53 9.10 8.56
N ARG A 156 2.45 9.83 7.45
CA ARG A 156 3.02 11.16 7.29
C ARG A 156 2.13 12.22 7.97
N GLU A 157 2.73 13.12 8.73
CA GLU A 157 1.99 14.13 9.53
C GLU A 157 1.74 15.45 8.78
N ASP A 158 2.56 15.79 7.79
CA ASP A 158 2.53 17.06 7.04
C ASP A 158 1.59 17.04 5.81
N LEU A 159 0.67 16.07 5.75
CA LEU A 159 -0.30 15.97 4.66
C LEU A 159 -1.52 16.84 4.91
N GLY A 160 -1.53 18.02 4.28
CA GLY A 160 -2.73 18.85 4.12
C GLY A 160 -3.15 18.94 2.65
N ASN A 161 -4.43 18.70 2.36
CA ASN A 161 -5.02 18.84 1.02
C ASN A 161 -4.35 17.97 -0.08
N SER A 162 -3.91 16.77 0.29
CA SER A 162 -3.28 15.80 -0.62
C SER A 162 -4.28 15.20 -1.61
N ILE A 163 -3.78 14.62 -2.71
CA ILE A 163 -4.54 13.81 -3.66
C ILE A 163 -5.45 12.80 -2.94
N PRO A 164 -4.94 11.95 -2.02
CA PRO A 164 -5.79 11.02 -1.28
C PRO A 164 -6.81 11.69 -0.33
N ASP A 165 -6.55 12.88 0.21
CA ASP A 165 -7.58 13.63 0.96
C ASP A 165 -8.71 14.09 0.05
N ARG A 166 -8.39 14.50 -1.18
CA ARG A 166 -9.42 14.88 -2.16
C ARG A 166 -10.29 13.68 -2.51
N TRP A 167 -9.70 12.50 -2.72
CA TRP A 167 -10.43 11.28 -3.03
C TRP A 167 -11.43 10.89 -1.94
N ASN A 168 -11.04 10.99 -0.66
CA ASN A 168 -11.92 10.66 0.46
C ASN A 168 -13.12 11.59 0.61
N ASN A 169 -13.03 12.82 0.10
CA ASN A 169 -14.04 13.87 0.29
C ASN A 169 -14.89 14.11 -0.97
N MET A 170 -14.73 13.29 -2.01
CA MET A 170 -15.49 13.40 -3.26
C MET A 170 -16.74 12.53 -3.24
N ASP A 171 -17.81 13.02 -3.87
CA ASP A 171 -18.94 12.18 -4.24
C ASP A 171 -18.63 11.33 -5.48
N LEU A 172 -19.55 10.44 -5.84
CA LEU A 172 -19.33 9.47 -6.91
C LEU A 172 -19.12 10.12 -8.29
N GLU A 173 -19.89 11.16 -8.58
CA GLU A 173 -19.79 11.89 -9.86
C GLU A 173 -18.46 12.63 -9.97
N SER A 174 -18.04 13.28 -8.87
CA SER A 174 -16.75 13.94 -8.76
C SER A 174 -15.58 12.97 -8.89
N CYS A 175 -15.69 11.75 -8.34
CA CYS A 175 -14.69 10.70 -8.51
C CYS A 175 -14.52 10.30 -9.98
N ALA A 176 -15.62 10.18 -10.73
CA ALA A 176 -15.59 9.83 -12.16
C ALA A 176 -14.87 10.92 -12.98
N ALA A 177 -15.26 12.18 -12.77
CA ALA A 177 -14.64 13.32 -13.43
C ALA A 177 -13.17 13.47 -13.06
N PHE A 178 -12.84 13.27 -11.77
CA PHE A 178 -11.47 13.30 -11.28
C PHE A 178 -10.63 12.21 -11.95
N LYS A 179 -11.12 10.96 -12.02
CA LYS A 179 -10.42 9.84 -12.66
C LYS A 179 -10.05 10.17 -14.11
N GLY A 180 -11.01 10.67 -14.90
CA GLY A 180 -10.76 11.07 -16.29
C GLY A 180 -9.67 12.15 -16.39
N ASN A 181 -9.76 13.18 -15.55
CA ASN A 181 -8.75 14.24 -15.48
C ASN A 181 -7.39 13.73 -14.99
N PHE A 182 -7.36 12.82 -14.02
CA PHE A 182 -6.16 12.28 -13.41
C PHE A 182 -5.28 11.57 -14.43
N PHE A 183 -5.86 10.81 -15.37
CA PHE A 183 -5.11 10.12 -16.42
C PHE A 183 -4.81 11.01 -17.64
N ALA A 184 -5.66 11.99 -17.94
CA ALA A 184 -5.48 12.87 -19.10
C ALA A 184 -4.52 14.04 -18.86
N SER A 185 -4.44 14.56 -17.64
CA SER A 185 -3.76 15.82 -17.31
C SER A 185 -2.29 15.62 -16.92
N THR A 186 -1.37 16.30 -17.62
CA THR A 186 0.05 16.37 -17.24
C THR A 186 0.26 17.11 -15.91
N LYS A 187 -0.67 18.02 -15.54
CA LYS A 187 -0.63 18.71 -14.24
C LYS A 187 -0.88 17.74 -13.08
N GLU A 188 -1.80 16.80 -13.24
CA GLU A 188 -2.05 15.79 -12.21
C GLU A 188 -0.91 14.77 -12.13
N GLU A 189 -0.23 14.49 -13.24
CA GLU A 189 1.00 13.69 -13.25
C GLU A 189 2.13 14.36 -12.47
N GLN A 190 2.39 15.64 -12.72
CA GLN A 190 3.41 16.38 -11.96
C GLN A 190 3.05 16.42 -10.47
N ARG A 191 1.78 16.71 -10.15
CA ARG A 191 1.30 16.73 -8.76
C ARG A 191 1.46 15.38 -8.07
N LEU A 192 1.19 14.28 -8.78
CA LEU A 192 1.43 12.93 -8.27
C LEU A 192 2.90 12.77 -7.86
N VAL A 193 3.83 13.12 -8.76
CA VAL A 193 5.28 13.01 -8.51
C VAL A 193 5.69 13.87 -7.31
N ASP A 194 5.16 15.09 -7.21
CA ASP A 194 5.48 16.03 -6.12
C ASP A 194 4.95 15.57 -4.75
N GLU A 195 3.84 14.83 -4.71
CA GLU A 195 3.22 14.36 -3.46
C GLU A 195 3.80 13.03 -2.96
N ILE A 196 4.50 12.26 -3.80
CA ILE A 196 5.19 11.02 -3.40
C ILE A 196 6.27 11.37 -2.35
N HIS A 197 6.25 10.66 -1.23
CA HIS A 197 7.22 10.90 -0.16
C HIS A 197 8.65 10.50 -0.62
N PRO A 198 9.71 11.23 -0.23
CA PRO A 198 11.08 10.97 -0.67
C PRO A 198 11.59 9.53 -0.44
N TYR A 199 11.04 8.84 0.55
CA TYR A 199 11.31 7.41 0.80
C TYR A 199 10.98 6.51 -0.40
N PHE A 200 10.02 6.91 -1.24
CA PHE A 200 9.55 6.17 -2.41
C PHE A 200 10.06 6.76 -3.74
N ASN A 201 11.13 7.56 -3.75
CA ASN A 201 11.68 8.16 -4.97
C ASN A 201 12.00 7.10 -6.05
N ASP A 202 12.49 5.94 -5.64
CA ASP A 202 12.79 4.82 -6.55
C ASP A 202 11.54 4.25 -7.24
N LEU A 203 10.34 4.53 -6.71
CA LEU A 203 9.06 4.10 -7.25
C LEU A 203 8.37 5.15 -8.12
N ILE A 204 8.93 6.36 -8.24
CA ILE A 204 8.40 7.40 -9.13
C ILE A 204 8.31 6.89 -10.59
N PRO A 205 9.35 6.24 -11.16
CA PRO A 205 9.26 5.68 -12.51
C PRO A 205 8.16 4.62 -12.64
N LEU A 206 8.00 3.76 -11.62
CA LEU A 206 6.92 2.77 -11.61
C LEU A 206 5.54 3.45 -11.61
N ALA A 207 5.36 4.51 -10.81
CA ALA A 207 4.10 5.25 -10.72
C ALA A 207 3.73 5.94 -12.04
N THR A 208 4.70 6.58 -12.71
CA THR A 208 4.44 7.27 -13.98
C THR A 208 4.18 6.28 -15.11
N GLU A 209 4.96 5.20 -15.22
CA GLU A 209 4.77 4.15 -16.25
C GLU A 209 3.46 3.37 -16.04
N TRP A 210 3.09 3.06 -14.79
CA TRP A 210 1.83 2.38 -14.48
C TRP A 210 0.64 3.29 -14.82
N ARG A 211 0.70 4.57 -14.44
CA ARG A 211 -0.32 5.55 -14.82
C ARG A 211 -0.46 5.67 -16.34
N ALA A 212 0.65 5.69 -17.08
CA ALA A 212 0.63 5.77 -18.54
C ALA A 212 -0.02 4.53 -19.17
N THR A 213 0.23 3.34 -18.60
CA THR A 213 -0.38 2.08 -19.05
C THR A 213 -1.90 2.08 -18.84
N LEU A 214 -2.39 2.75 -17.80
CA LEU A 214 -3.82 2.87 -17.47
C LEU A 214 -4.53 4.01 -18.19
N LYS A 215 -3.81 4.88 -18.92
CA LYS A 215 -4.37 6.10 -19.51
C LYS A 215 -5.57 5.84 -20.43
N ASP A 216 -5.46 4.79 -21.24
CA ASP A 216 -6.49 4.42 -22.23
C ASP A 216 -7.31 3.21 -21.77
N ASN A 217 -7.30 2.88 -20.47
CA ASN A 217 -7.95 1.67 -19.92
C ASN A 217 -9.45 1.56 -20.23
N THR A 218 -10.10 2.70 -20.50
CA THR A 218 -11.53 2.75 -20.88
C THR A 218 -11.80 2.36 -22.33
N GLU A 219 -10.83 2.57 -23.22
CA GLU A 219 -10.93 2.24 -24.66
C GLU A 219 -10.22 0.92 -24.97
N LYS A 220 -9.06 0.72 -24.34
CA LYS A 220 -8.23 -0.49 -24.43
C LYS A 220 -7.93 -0.98 -23.02
N PRO A 221 -8.74 -1.91 -22.48
CA PRO A 221 -8.54 -2.47 -21.15
C PRO A 221 -7.13 -3.05 -21.00
N VAL A 222 -6.46 -2.69 -19.91
CA VAL A 222 -5.12 -3.21 -19.61
C VAL A 222 -5.18 -4.71 -19.32
N SER A 223 -4.19 -5.48 -19.80
CA SER A 223 -4.10 -6.90 -19.51
C SER A 223 -3.29 -7.16 -18.24
N PHE A 224 -3.49 -8.33 -17.63
CA PHE A 224 -2.64 -8.80 -16.53
C PHE A 224 -1.16 -8.83 -16.91
N ASN A 225 -0.84 -9.21 -18.16
CA ASN A 225 0.55 -9.33 -18.61
C ASN A 225 1.23 -7.96 -18.72
N ASP A 226 0.50 -6.91 -19.11
CA ASP A 226 1.05 -5.55 -19.18
C ASP A 226 1.51 -5.10 -17.78
N ILE A 227 0.65 -5.25 -16.77
CA ILE A 227 0.95 -4.88 -15.38
C ILE A 227 2.02 -5.78 -14.77
N LEU A 228 1.98 -7.09 -15.02
CA LEU A 228 2.99 -8.02 -14.50
C LEU A 228 4.38 -7.76 -15.11
N THR A 229 4.44 -7.47 -16.40
CA THR A 229 5.71 -7.14 -17.07
C THR A 229 6.30 -5.86 -16.50
N LEU A 230 5.46 -4.83 -16.33
CA LEU A 230 5.85 -3.58 -15.69
C LEU A 230 6.40 -3.80 -14.27
N LEU A 231 5.63 -4.48 -13.41
CA LEU A 231 6.03 -4.71 -12.01
C LEU A 231 7.31 -5.54 -11.90
N ASN A 232 7.48 -6.58 -12.71
CA ASN A 232 8.70 -7.40 -12.70
C ASN A 232 9.93 -6.59 -13.14
N SER A 233 9.80 -5.77 -14.20
CA SER A 233 10.89 -4.91 -14.68
C SER A 233 11.42 -3.94 -13.61
N HIS A 234 10.52 -3.37 -12.80
CA HIS A 234 10.92 -2.51 -11.68
C HIS A 234 11.43 -3.32 -10.48
N LEU A 235 10.85 -4.48 -10.21
CA LEU A 235 11.29 -5.35 -9.11
C LEU A 235 12.74 -5.83 -9.28
N ASP A 236 13.16 -6.11 -10.52
CA ASP A 236 14.52 -6.54 -10.85
C ASP A 236 15.56 -5.44 -10.64
N ARG A 237 15.14 -4.17 -10.64
CA ARG A 237 16.03 -3.01 -10.42
C ARG A 237 16.19 -2.64 -8.93
N LEU A 238 15.30 -3.12 -8.07
CA LEU A 238 15.32 -2.81 -6.65
C LEU A 238 16.36 -3.68 -5.91
N PRO A 239 17.09 -3.11 -4.93
CA PRO A 239 18.11 -3.84 -4.17
C PRO A 239 17.48 -5.00 -3.39
N ASP A 240 18.21 -6.12 -3.26
CA ASP A 240 17.73 -7.28 -2.54
C ASP A 240 17.58 -7.00 -1.04
N ASP A 241 16.56 -7.61 -0.42
CA ASP A 241 16.28 -7.44 1.01
C ASP A 241 17.48 -7.88 1.88
N GLU A 242 18.22 -8.91 1.47
CA GLU A 242 19.43 -9.37 2.18
C GLU A 242 20.58 -8.36 2.11
N GLU A 243 20.74 -7.69 0.96
CA GLU A 243 21.73 -6.64 0.77
C GLU A 243 21.40 -5.43 1.65
N LEU A 244 20.13 -5.02 1.68
CA LEU A 244 19.66 -3.95 2.56
C LEU A 244 19.85 -4.28 4.05
N VAL A 245 19.57 -5.52 4.46
CA VAL A 245 19.80 -5.96 5.85
C VAL A 245 21.29 -5.91 6.21
N SER A 246 22.17 -6.31 5.28
CA SER A 246 23.62 -6.24 5.46
C SER A 246 24.12 -4.80 5.59
N VAL A 247 23.63 -3.90 4.74
CA VAL A 247 23.95 -2.45 4.78
C VAL A 247 23.45 -1.82 6.08
N VAL A 248 22.21 -2.08 6.48
CA VAL A 248 21.66 -1.56 7.74
C VAL A 248 22.44 -2.07 8.94
N LYS A 249 22.87 -3.34 8.92
CA LYS A 249 23.70 -3.91 9.98
C LYS A 249 25.05 -3.21 10.08
N THR A 250 25.75 -3.03 8.95
CA THR A 250 27.04 -2.34 8.92
C THR A 250 26.94 -0.87 9.32
N LEU A 251 25.86 -0.18 8.95
CA LEU A 251 25.57 1.19 9.39
C LEU A 251 25.35 1.27 10.91
N LYS A 252 24.58 0.34 11.49
CA LYS A 252 24.36 0.27 12.94
C LYS A 252 25.66 0.00 13.70
N GLU A 253 26.49 -0.92 13.22
CA GLU A 253 27.80 -1.22 13.79
C GLU A 253 28.74 -0.01 13.72
N SER A 254 28.76 0.69 12.59
CA SER A 254 29.56 1.91 12.39
C SER A 254 29.12 3.06 13.30
N ALA A 255 27.80 3.25 13.47
CA ALA A 255 27.24 4.26 14.37
C ALA A 255 27.57 3.96 15.85
N ALA A 256 27.48 2.69 16.27
CA ALA A 256 27.86 2.27 17.62
C ALA A 256 29.34 2.53 17.90
N ALA A 257 30.23 2.18 16.96
CA ALA A 257 31.66 2.43 17.07
C ALA A 257 32.00 3.93 17.13
N LEU A 258 31.28 4.77 16.39
CA LEU A 258 31.44 6.22 16.44
C LEU A 258 31.02 6.76 17.82
N ASN A 259 29.90 6.29 18.35
CA ASN A 259 29.41 6.72 19.67
C ASN A 259 30.40 6.38 20.78
N GLU A 260 30.96 5.16 20.77
CA GLU A 260 32.00 4.75 21.73
C GLU A 260 33.27 5.61 21.64
N ARG A 261 33.68 6.00 20.42
CA ARG A 261 34.83 6.90 20.20
C ARG A 261 34.56 8.30 20.74
N VAL A 262 33.34 8.82 20.57
CA VAL A 262 32.92 10.12 21.10
C VAL A 262 32.96 10.08 22.62
N GLU A 263 32.38 9.06 23.26
CA GLU A 263 32.39 8.90 24.71
C GLU A 263 33.81 8.83 25.29
N LYS A 264 34.71 8.04 24.68
CA LYS A 264 36.13 7.97 25.10
C LYS A 264 36.85 9.32 24.96
N ARG A 265 36.58 10.07 23.89
CA ARG A 265 37.20 11.38 23.66
C ARG A 265 36.72 12.42 24.66
N VAL A 266 35.42 12.43 24.97
CA VAL A 266 34.82 13.29 25.99
C VAL A 266 35.41 12.96 27.36
N ALA A 267 35.46 11.68 27.75
CA ALA A 267 36.04 11.25 29.03
C ALA A 267 37.52 11.66 29.17
N SER A 268 38.32 11.52 28.11
CA SER A 268 39.73 11.93 28.10
C SER A 268 39.92 13.45 28.23
N GLN A 269 39.06 14.25 27.58
CA GLN A 269 39.07 15.71 27.71
C GLN A 269 38.68 16.15 29.13
N PHE A 270 37.66 15.54 29.73
CA PHE A 270 37.28 15.80 31.11
C PHE A 270 38.41 15.43 32.08
N PHE A 271 39.02 14.27 31.93
CA PHE A 271 40.13 13.84 32.79
C PHE A 271 41.36 14.75 32.66
N SER A 272 41.67 15.18 31.43
CA SER A 272 42.76 16.13 31.19
C SER A 272 42.49 17.51 31.79
N ALA A 273 41.26 18.00 31.70
CA ALA A 273 40.84 19.27 32.32
C ALA A 273 40.90 19.20 33.86
N GLU A 274 40.53 18.06 34.44
CA GLU A 274 40.57 17.83 35.89
C GLU A 274 42.02 17.75 36.41
N LEU A 275 42.91 17.08 35.67
CA LEU A 275 44.35 17.05 35.97
C LEU A 275 45.00 18.44 35.88
N LEU A 276 44.59 19.25 34.90
CA LEU A 276 45.07 20.63 34.76
C LEU A 276 44.59 21.53 35.89
N LYS A 277 43.37 21.33 36.41
CA LYS A 277 42.88 22.05 37.59
C LYS A 277 43.66 21.67 38.85
N ARG A 278 43.95 20.38 39.07
CA ARG A 278 44.74 19.93 40.22
C ARG A 278 46.17 20.45 40.22
N ARG A 279 46.84 20.47 39.05
CA ARG A 279 48.19 21.07 38.97
C ARG A 279 48.23 22.56 39.30
N LYS A 280 47.18 23.31 38.93
CA LYS A 280 47.09 24.73 39.29
C LYS A 280 46.81 24.98 40.78
N SER A 281 46.11 24.07 41.46
CA SER A 281 45.89 24.21 42.91
C SER A 281 47.12 23.88 43.75
N ASP A 282 48.00 23.01 43.25
CA ASP A 282 49.22 22.63 43.96
C ASP A 282 50.30 23.74 43.84
N ASP A 283 50.41 24.41 42.69
CA ASP A 283 51.35 25.54 42.48
C ASP A 283 50.99 26.81 43.29
N ASP A 284 49.70 27.01 43.65
CA ASP A 284 49.26 28.16 44.47
C ASP A 284 49.44 27.93 45.98
N SER A 285 49.99 26.78 46.40
CA SER A 285 50.17 26.41 47.82
C SER A 285 51.61 26.53 48.37
N ASP A 286 52.57 26.92 47.53
CA ASP A 286 54.00 27.05 47.87
C ASP A 286 54.53 28.50 47.86
N VAL A 287 53.67 29.50 48.11
CA VAL A 287 54.05 30.92 48.30
C VAL A 287 53.77 31.41 49.72
#